data_AF-A0A968YSB0-F1
#
_entry.id   AF-A0A968YSB0-F1
#
_cell.length_a   1.000
_cell.length_b   1.000
_cell.length_c   1.000
_cell.angle_alpha   90.00
_cell.angle_beta   90.00
_cell.angle_gamma   90.00
#
_symmetry.space_group_name_H-M   'P 1'
#
loop_
_entity.id
_entity.type
_entity.pdbx_description
1 polymer ?
#
loop_
_entity_poly.entity_id
_entity_poly.type
_entity_poly.pdbx_seq_one_letter_code
_entity_poly.pdbx_strand_id
1 'polypeptide(L)' 'ILQKGEERGKKQEALELILRLLTRRFGAIEPEIQQQIRTLSITQLEELAEALLDFSNPSNLVNYLANISPPQLNSGD' A
#
# COMPACT_ATOMS: atom_id res chain seq x y z
N ILE A 1 -5.61 -25.26 -5.08
CA ILE A 1 -6.47 -24.16 -5.59
C ILE A 1 -6.99 -23.32 -4.43
N LEU A 2 -7.49 -23.91 -3.33
CA LEU A 2 -7.94 -23.18 -2.13
C LEU A 2 -6.89 -22.19 -1.58
N GLN A 3 -5.64 -22.61 -1.40
CA GLN A 3 -4.57 -21.78 -0.83
C GLN A 3 -4.33 -20.47 -1.63
N LYS A 4 -4.35 -20.56 -2.97
CA LYS A 4 -4.26 -19.37 -3.85
C LYS A 4 -5.49 -18.48 -3.76
N GLY A 5 -6.66 -19.03 -3.45
CA GLY A 5 -7.90 -18.28 -3.24
C GLY A 5 -7.87 -17.51 -1.92
N GLU A 6 -7.41 -18.16 -0.85
CA GLU A 6 -7.25 -17.54 0.47
C GLU A 6 -6.23 -16.40 0.45
N GLU A 7 -5.07 -16.59 -0.19
CA GLU A 7 -4.07 -15.54 -0.34
C GLU A 7 -4.59 -14.33 -1.13
N ARG A 8 -5.33 -14.57 -2.22
CA ARG A 8 -5.96 -13.49 -3.00
C ARG A 8 -7.00 -12.73 -2.17
N GLY A 9 -7.83 -13.44 -1.40
CA GLY A 9 -8.81 -12.84 -0.50
C GLY A 9 -8.15 -11.94 0.54
N LYS A 10 -7.12 -12.46 1.22
CA LYS A 10 -6.34 -11.69 2.21
C LYS A 10 -5.69 -10.44 1.60
N LYS A 11 -5.07 -10.57 0.41
CA LYS A 11 -4.47 -9.41 -0.27
C LYS A 11 -5.51 -8.36 -0.63
N GLN A 12 -6.66 -8.77 -1.14
CA GLN A 12 -7.73 -7.85 -1.53
C GLN A 12 -8.28 -7.10 -0.31
N GLU A 13 -8.56 -7.81 0.79
CA GLU A 13 -9.05 -7.22 2.03
C GLU A 13 -8.04 -6.23 2.63
N ALA A 14 -6.77 -6.63 2.74
CA ALA A 14 -5.70 -5.76 3.25
C ALA A 14 -5.57 -4.47 2.42
N LEU A 15 -5.60 -4.60 1.08
CA LEU A 15 -5.54 -3.46 0.17
C LEU A 15 -6.72 -2.50 0.35
N GLU A 16 -7.95 -3.02 0.39
CA GLU A 16 -9.16 -2.21 0.58
C GLU A 16 -9.15 -1.48 1.94
N LEU A 17 -8.72 -2.18 2.99
CA LEU A 17 -8.60 -1.60 4.33
C LEU A 17 -7.58 -0.46 4.36
N ILE A 18 -6.39 -0.68 3.80
CA ILE A 18 -5.32 0.33 3.70
C ILE A 18 -5.83 1.58 2.97
N LEU A 19 -6.45 1.43 1.80
CA LEU A 19 -6.95 2.56 1.01
C LEU A 19 -8.05 3.34 1.76
N ARG A 20 -8.93 2.67 2.50
CA ARG A 20 -9.95 3.32 3.33
C ARG A 20 -9.33 4.08 4.51
N LEU A 21 -8.35 3.50 5.19
CA LEU A 21 -7.64 4.14 6.30
C LEU A 21 -6.90 5.40 5.84
N LEU A 22 -6.18 5.29 4.72
CA LEU A 22 -5.51 6.41 4.07
C LEU A 22 -6.49 7.52 3.69
N THR A 23 -7.60 7.15 3.05
CA THR A 23 -8.63 8.12 2.66
C THR A 23 -9.23 8.84 3.87
N ARG A 24 -9.43 8.11 4.97
CA ARG A 24 -9.96 8.68 6.21
C ARG A 24 -8.97 9.62 6.91
N ARG A 25 -7.67 9.32 6.86
CA ARG A 25 -6.63 10.11 7.55
C ARG A 25 -6.17 11.32 6.76
N PHE A 26 -6.03 11.17 5.44
CA PHE A 26 -5.39 12.16 4.56
C PHE A 26 -6.32 12.74 3.49
N GLY A 27 -7.56 12.26 3.38
CA GLY A 27 -8.48 12.66 2.31
C GLY A 27 -8.20 11.91 1.00
N ALA A 28 -8.53 12.52 -0.13
CA ALA A 28 -8.33 11.88 -1.43
C ALA A 28 -6.85 11.49 -1.64
N ILE A 29 -6.61 10.24 -2.03
CA ILE A 29 -5.26 9.71 -2.29
C ILE A 29 -4.99 9.75 -3.78
N GLU A 30 -3.84 10.27 -4.18
CA GLU A 30 -3.41 10.36 -5.57
C GLU A 30 -3.42 8.98 -6.26
N PRO A 31 -3.89 8.87 -7.52
CA PRO A 31 -3.98 7.60 -8.24
C PRO A 31 -2.65 6.83 -8.33
N GLU A 32 -1.53 7.55 -8.45
CA GLU A 32 -0.19 6.95 -8.50
C GLU A 32 0.16 6.23 -7.19
N ILE A 33 -0.14 6.85 -6.05
CA ILE A 33 0.05 6.24 -4.72
C ILE A 33 -0.85 5.01 -4.58
N GLN A 34 -2.11 5.10 -5.01
CA GLN A 34 -3.01 3.94 -4.99
C GLN A 34 -2.45 2.78 -5.83
N GLN A 35 -1.89 3.09 -7.00
CA GLN A 35 -1.30 2.08 -7.88
C GLN A 35 -0.07 1.43 -7.25
N GLN A 36 0.81 2.23 -6.63
CA GLN A 36 1.96 1.70 -5.89
C GLN A 36 1.53 0.75 -4.78
N ILE A 37 0.53 1.12 -3.98
CA ILE A 37 0.00 0.27 -2.89
C ILE A 37 -0.56 -1.05 -3.43
N ARG A 38 -1.20 -1.06 -4.61
CA ARG A 38 -1.73 -2.29 -5.25
C ARG A 38 -0.62 -3.30 -5.60
N THR A 39 0.60 -2.82 -5.83
CA THR A 39 1.75 -3.69 -6.15
C THR A 39 2.35 -4.37 -4.92
N LEU A 40 2.06 -3.88 -3.71
CA LEU A 40 2.61 -4.41 -2.47
C LEU A 40 2.21 -5.88 -2.23
N SER A 41 3.10 -6.61 -1.58
CA SER A 41 2.81 -7.93 -1.02
C SER A 41 1.88 -7.83 0.20
N ILE A 42 1.30 -8.95 0.64
CA ILE A 42 0.45 -8.98 1.84
C ILE A 42 1.24 -8.48 3.06
N THR A 43 2.46 -8.98 3.26
CA THR A 43 3.33 -8.57 4.37
C THR A 43 3.61 -7.07 4.35
N GLN A 44 3.91 -6.49 3.19
CA GLN A 44 4.12 -5.04 3.07
C GLN A 44 2.84 -4.23 3.33
N LEU A 45 1.66 -4.77 3.02
CA LEU A 45 0.38 -4.13 3.37
C LEU A 45 0.15 -4.19 4.89
N GLU A 46 0.47 -5.31 5.54
CA GLU A 46 0.39 -5.45 7.00
C GLU A 46 1.36 -4.49 7.70
N GLU A 47 2.61 -4.41 7.26
CA GLU A 47 3.61 -3.47 7.77
C GLU A 47 3.20 -2.01 7.55
N LEU A 48 2.61 -1.69 6.39
CA LEU A 48 2.07 -0.36 6.13
C LEU A 48 0.90 -0.04 7.08
N ALA A 49 0.06 -1.01 7.43
CA ALA A 49 -1.04 -0.79 8.38
C ALA A 49 -0.54 -0.38 9.78
N GLU A 50 0.55 -1.00 10.24
CA GLU A 50 1.21 -0.66 11.50
C GLU A 50 1.88 0.72 11.40
N ALA A 51 2.70 0.94 10.37
CA ALA A 51 3.42 2.20 10.16
C ALA A 51 2.47 3.40 10.00
N LEU A 52 1.27 3.18 9.43
CA LEU A 52 0.26 4.20 9.32
C LEU A 52 -0.06 4.85 10.66
N LEU A 53 -0.06 4.10 11.77
CA LEU A 53 -0.38 4.64 13.10
C LEU A 53 0.53 5.81 13.47
N ASP A 54 1.81 5.77 13.06
CA ASP A 54 2.83 6.77 13.37
C ASP A 54 2.86 7.97 12.41
N PHE A 55 2.10 7.96 11.30
CA PHE A 55 2.20 8.99 10.27
C PHE A 55 1.51 10.31 10.65
N SER A 56 2.27 11.33 11.01
CA SER A 56 1.72 12.66 11.30
C SER A 56 1.17 13.42 10.09
N ASN A 57 1.64 13.11 8.87
CA ASN A 57 1.27 13.84 7.65
C ASN A 57 1.44 12.99 6.37
N PRO A 58 0.89 13.42 5.22
CA PRO A 58 0.98 12.67 3.95
C PRO A 58 2.41 12.42 3.46
N SER A 59 3.38 13.29 3.76
CA SER A 59 4.77 13.07 3.34
C SER A 59 5.41 11.86 4.02
N ASN A 60 4.94 11.46 5.22
CA ASN A 60 5.38 10.22 5.86
C ASN A 60 5.03 9.00 5.00
N LEU A 61 3.83 8.97 4.40
CA LEU A 61 3.40 7.90 3.50
C LEU A 61 4.26 7.82 2.26
N VAL A 62 4.50 8.96 1.59
CA VAL A 62 5.30 9.01 0.36
C VAL A 62 6.72 8.50 0.62
N ASN A 63 7.35 8.97 1.70
CA ASN A 63 8.69 8.55 2.07
C ASN A 63 8.75 7.06 2.42
N TYR A 64 7.75 6.55 3.14
CA TYR A 64 7.68 5.13 3.49
C TYR A 64 7.53 4.26 2.24
N LEU A 65 6.60 4.60 1.35
CA LEU A 65 6.37 3.87 0.11
C LEU A 65 7.60 3.87 -0.81
N ALA A 66 8.33 4.99 -0.90
CA ALA A 66 9.59 5.07 -1.65
C ALA A 66 10.66 4.10 -1.12
N ASN A 67 10.64 3.78 0.18
CA ASN A 67 11.57 2.84 0.80
C ASN A 67 11.17 1.38 0.57
N ILE A 68 9.88 1.05 0.72
CA ILE A 68 9.41 -0.35 0.65
C ILE A 68 9.02 -0.80 -0.76
N SER A 69 8.79 0.15 -1.66
CA SER A 69 8.43 -0.08 -3.06
C SER A 69 9.02 1.06 -3.89
N PRO A 70 10.35 1.08 -4.11
CA PRO A 70 10.97 2.12 -4.92
C PRO A 70 10.24 2.24 -6.27
N PRO A 71 10.10 3.46 -6.81
CA PRO A 71 9.47 3.66 -8.11
C PRO A 71 10.14 2.70 -9.08
N GLN A 72 9.32 1.86 -9.73
CA GLN A 72 9.79 0.91 -10.73
C GLN A 72 10.52 1.75 -11.78
N LEU A 73 11.86 1.71 -11.76
CA LEU A 73 12.67 2.21 -12.86
C LEU A 73 12.18 1.39 -14.05
N ASN A 74 11.41 2.04 -14.92
CA ASN A 74 11.14 1.51 -16.24
C ASN A 74 12.52 1.44 -16.92
N SER A 75 13.22 0.32 -16.78
CA SER A 75 14.38 -0.02 -17.58
C SER A 75 13.88 -0.22 -19.00
N GLY A 76 13.66 0.89 -19.69
CA GLY A 76 13.68 0.93 -21.14
C GLY A 76 15.15 0.95 -21.55
N ASP A 77 15.69 -0.25 -21.74
CA ASP A 77 16.78 -0.58 -22.66
C ASP A 77 16.46 -1.95 -23.27
#